data_AF-A0A1F7GFR2-F1
#
_entry.id   AF-A0A1F7GFR2-F1
#
_cell.length_a   1.000
_cell.length_b   1.000
_cell.length_c   1.000
_cell.angle_alpha   90.00
_cell.angle_beta   90.00
_cell.angle_gamma   90.00
#
_symmetry.space_group_name_H-M   'P 1'
#
loop_
_entity.id
_entity.type
_entity.pdbx_description
1 polymer ?
#
loop_
_entity_poly.entity_id
_entity_poly.type
_entity_poly.pdbx_seq_one_letter_code
_entity_poly.pdbx_strand_id
1 'polypeptide(L)'
;MICKNCKKLLSDNAKFCNKCGQKIDDMTEPVSSKKKGKKSIFVGVVSVIVFLLAFGVVRYLTQEAFSPASNSSSYSKTELVNQTVEEVKASMSLPNQIDEATTLVDITAESNAIRYHYVLSSVDTSKLTNDYLKNYLGSSICENKDTKNLLNQGIDMEYSYTVENSAEKYFVSFTKTDCK
;
A
#
# COMPACT_ATOMS: atom_id res chain seq x y z
N MET A 1 34.60 12.26 14.65
CA MET A 1 34.71 11.42 13.41
C MET A 1 34.68 12.29 12.14
N ILE A 2 35.11 11.78 10.98
CA ILE A 2 35.10 12.53 9.69
C ILE A 2 33.92 12.06 8.83
N CYS A 3 33.16 12.98 8.24
CA CYS A 3 32.05 12.65 7.34
C CYS A 3 32.55 11.95 6.08
N LYS A 4 32.00 10.76 5.78
CA LYS A 4 32.38 9.99 4.58
C LYS A 4 32.05 10.68 3.26
N ASN A 5 31.10 11.61 3.26
CA ASN A 5 30.67 12.33 2.06
C ASN A 5 31.45 13.64 1.85
N CYS A 6 31.46 14.55 2.82
CA CYS A 6 32.11 15.86 2.65
C CYS A 6 33.50 15.99 3.30
N LYS A 7 34.01 14.92 3.94
CA LYS A 7 35.34 14.85 4.58
C LYS A 7 35.60 15.90 5.68
N LYS A 8 34.56 16.56 6.19
CA LYS A 8 34.66 17.53 7.30
C LYS A 8 34.54 16.83 8.66
N LEU A 9 35.16 17.45 9.66
CA LEU A 9 35.11 17.01 11.06
C LEU A 9 33.68 17.15 11.60
N LEU A 10 33.21 16.11 12.28
CA LEU A 10 31.89 16.03 12.89
C LEU A 10 31.98 16.18 14.40
N SER A 11 30.98 16.82 14.98
CA SER A 11 30.80 16.88 16.43
C SER A 11 30.54 15.50 17.01
N ASP A 12 31.02 15.27 18.23
CA ASP A 12 30.86 13.99 18.91
C ASP A 12 29.35 13.71 19.14
N ASN A 13 28.86 12.57 18.65
CA ASN A 13 27.46 12.12 18.64
C ASN A 13 26.52 12.80 17.61
N ALA A 14 27.07 13.43 16.55
CA ALA A 14 26.25 14.02 15.49
C ALA A 14 25.51 12.94 14.65
N LYS A 15 24.17 12.91 14.75
CA LYS A 15 23.28 12.04 13.93
C LYS A 15 23.25 12.42 12.44
N PHE A 16 23.59 13.67 12.13
CA PHE A 16 23.63 14.21 10.77
C PHE A 16 24.82 15.15 10.63
N CYS A 17 25.40 15.22 9.44
CA CYS A 17 26.47 16.15 9.12
C CYS A 17 25.91 17.58 9.06
N ASN A 18 26.35 18.45 9.98
CA ASN A 18 25.98 19.86 10.03
C ASN A 18 26.51 20.70 8.84
N LYS A 19 27.25 20.10 7.90
CA LYS A 19 27.79 20.78 6.72
C LYS A 19 27.16 20.34 5.40
N CYS A 20 26.83 19.06 5.23
CA CYS A 20 26.22 18.56 4.00
C CYS A 20 24.85 17.86 4.19
N GLY A 21 24.35 17.77 5.43
CA GLY A 21 23.03 17.22 5.73
C GLY A 21 22.95 15.69 5.76
N GLN A 22 24.01 14.97 5.40
CA GLN A 22 24.00 13.51 5.36
C GLN A 22 23.87 12.88 6.76
N LYS A 23 22.95 11.92 6.89
CA LYS A 23 22.76 11.10 8.09
C LYS A 23 23.98 10.21 8.34
N ILE A 24 24.34 10.06 9.62
CA ILE A 24 25.50 9.28 10.05
C ILE A 24 24.98 8.19 10.97
N ASP A 25 24.88 6.99 10.43
CA ASP A 25 24.43 5.82 11.18
C ASP A 25 25.61 5.29 12.00
N ASP A 26 25.61 5.58 13.29
CA ASP A 26 26.62 5.10 14.24
C ASP A 26 26.04 3.87 14.98
N MET A 27 26.55 2.69 14.65
CA MET A 27 26.31 1.46 15.40
C MET A 27 27.27 1.42 16.58
N THR A 28 26.79 1.71 17.79
CA THR A 28 27.42 1.22 19.01
C THR A 28 26.35 0.90 20.04
N GLU A 29 25.98 -0.37 20.12
CA GLU A 29 25.48 -1.00 21.35
C GLU A 29 26.72 -1.54 22.12
N PRO A 30 26.72 -1.69 23.47
CA PRO A 30 25.76 -2.57 24.13
C PRO A 30 25.39 -2.36 25.64
N VAL A 31 24.40 -3.18 26.05
CA VAL A 31 24.16 -3.84 27.37
C VAL A 31 23.09 -3.26 28.35
N SER A 32 21.96 -3.99 28.41
CA SER A 32 21.19 -4.48 29.59
C SER A 32 20.63 -3.51 30.65
N SER A 33 19.30 -3.57 30.88
CA SER A 33 18.74 -4.17 32.11
C SER A 33 17.20 -4.08 32.21
N LYS A 34 16.62 -5.09 32.87
CA LYS A 34 15.19 -5.40 33.09
C LYS A 34 14.42 -4.31 33.88
N LYS A 35 13.12 -4.11 33.57
CA LYS A 35 11.98 -4.38 34.50
C LYS A 35 10.60 -4.18 33.87
N LYS A 36 9.65 -4.96 34.41
CA LYS A 36 8.21 -5.09 34.10
C LYS A 36 7.44 -3.76 34.03
N GLY A 37 6.58 -3.67 33.01
CA GLY A 37 5.13 -3.44 33.16
C GLY A 37 4.64 -2.00 33.33
N LYS A 38 4.25 -1.36 32.22
CA LYS A 38 2.95 -0.68 32.02
C LYS A 38 2.87 -0.26 30.54
N LYS A 39 1.85 -0.71 29.81
CA LYS A 39 1.67 -0.42 28.38
C LYS A 39 1.48 1.09 28.19
N SER A 40 2.48 1.74 27.62
CA SER A 40 2.44 3.13 27.16
C SER A 40 2.18 3.12 25.66
N ILE A 41 1.12 3.82 25.27
CA ILE A 41 0.68 4.02 23.91
C ILE A 41 1.68 4.96 23.23
N PHE A 42 2.35 4.49 22.18
CA PHE A 42 3.04 5.35 21.20
C PHE A 42 2.46 5.07 19.82
N VAL A 43 1.48 5.89 19.47
CA VAL A 43 0.84 6.04 18.16
C VAL A 43 1.84 6.72 17.23
N GLY A 44 2.17 6.08 16.11
CA GLY A 44 3.11 6.64 15.14
C GLY A 44 3.16 5.86 13.83
N VAL A 45 2.33 6.29 12.88
CA VAL A 45 2.53 6.22 11.41
C VAL A 45 2.38 4.86 10.70
N VAL A 46 2.64 3.71 11.33
CA VAL A 46 2.32 2.39 10.70
C VAL A 46 0.84 2.01 10.88
N SER A 47 0.15 2.71 11.78
CA SER A 47 -1.21 2.38 12.18
C SER A 47 -2.29 2.88 11.22
N VAL A 48 -2.03 3.82 10.30
CA VAL A 48 -3.09 4.38 9.46
C VAL A 48 -3.44 3.45 8.28
N ILE A 49 -2.46 2.76 7.70
CA ILE A 49 -2.72 1.72 6.69
C ILE A 49 -3.47 0.53 7.32
N VAL A 50 -3.14 0.18 8.57
CA VAL A 50 -3.83 -0.87 9.33
C VAL A 50 -5.20 -0.42 9.85
N PHE A 51 -5.41 0.87 10.12
CA PHE A 51 -6.71 1.40 10.57
C PHE A 51 -7.70 1.68 9.43
N LEU A 52 -7.24 1.89 8.19
CA LEU A 52 -8.13 1.90 7.03
C LEU A 52 -8.65 0.49 6.71
N LEU A 53 -7.88 -0.55 7.01
CA LEU A 53 -8.34 -1.94 6.99
C LEU A 53 -9.20 -2.28 8.24
N ALA A 54 -9.07 -1.51 9.33
CA ALA A 54 -9.87 -1.67 10.54
C ALA A 54 -11.20 -0.91 10.55
N PHE A 55 -11.54 -0.09 9.55
CA PHE A 55 -12.91 0.44 9.43
C PHE A 55 -13.94 -0.61 8.98
N GLY A 56 -13.47 -1.73 8.42
CA GLY A 56 -14.24 -2.97 8.37
C GLY A 56 -14.63 -3.51 9.76
N VAL A 57 -13.93 -3.12 10.84
CA VAL A 57 -14.18 -3.60 12.21
C VAL A 57 -15.31 -2.82 12.91
N VAL A 58 -15.79 -1.68 12.40
CA VAL A 58 -17.02 -1.06 12.95
C VAL A 58 -18.30 -1.67 12.35
N ARG A 59 -18.22 -2.37 11.21
CA ARG A 59 -19.29 -3.30 10.76
C ARG A 59 -19.31 -4.61 11.56
N TYR A 60 -18.60 -4.69 12.68
CA TYR A 60 -18.57 -5.86 13.57
C TYR A 60 -19.62 -5.83 14.70
N LEU A 61 -20.27 -4.70 15.03
CA LEU A 61 -21.05 -4.68 16.29
C LEU A 61 -22.53 -5.07 16.19
N THR A 62 -23.11 -5.24 15.01
CA THR A 62 -24.51 -5.71 14.89
C THR A 62 -24.76 -6.57 13.65
N GLN A 63 -24.15 -7.75 13.59
CA GLN A 63 -24.84 -8.95 13.11
C GLN A 63 -24.03 -10.20 13.42
N GLU A 64 -24.52 -10.93 14.42
CA GLU A 64 -24.44 -12.39 14.46
C GLU A 64 -24.82 -12.97 13.08
N ALA A 65 -24.03 -13.94 12.61
CA ALA A 65 -24.19 -14.75 11.38
C ALA A 65 -23.44 -14.31 10.10
N PHE A 66 -22.10 -14.33 10.13
CA PHE A 66 -21.35 -14.96 9.02
C PHE A 66 -21.12 -16.43 9.37
N SER A 67 -22.17 -17.24 9.28
CA SER A 67 -22.03 -18.69 9.23
C SER A 67 -21.37 -19.10 7.91
N PRO A 68 -20.49 -20.11 7.88
CA PRO A 68 -20.10 -20.74 6.62
C PRO A 68 -21.25 -21.66 6.19
N ALA A 69 -22.33 -21.08 5.69
CA ALA A 69 -23.44 -21.80 5.12
C ALA A 69 -23.56 -21.41 3.65
N SER A 70 -23.16 -22.35 2.81
CA SER A 70 -23.50 -22.43 1.40
C SER A 70 -24.96 -22.01 1.15
N ASN A 71 -25.16 -20.92 0.43
CA ASN A 71 -26.26 -20.77 -0.52
C ASN A 71 -25.99 -19.59 -1.45
N SER A 72 -26.09 -19.87 -2.73
CA SER A 72 -25.85 -19.00 -3.87
C SER A 72 -26.83 -17.80 -3.87
N SER A 73 -26.52 -16.75 -3.13
CA SER A 73 -27.09 -15.42 -3.38
C SER A 73 -26.32 -14.79 -4.53
N SER A 74 -26.87 -14.90 -5.73
CA SER A 74 -26.37 -14.29 -6.96
C SER A 74 -26.46 -12.76 -6.87
N TYR A 75 -25.65 -12.13 -6.02
CA TYR A 75 -25.29 -10.74 -6.23
C TYR A 75 -24.53 -10.66 -7.55
N SER A 76 -24.94 -9.72 -8.41
CA SER A 76 -24.20 -9.41 -9.62
C SER A 76 -22.78 -9.01 -9.21
N LYS A 77 -21.75 -9.69 -9.75
CA LYS A 77 -20.34 -9.32 -9.52
C LYS A 77 -20.12 -7.83 -9.76
N THR A 78 -20.76 -7.29 -10.80
CA THR A 78 -20.70 -5.87 -11.16
C THR A 78 -21.25 -4.97 -10.06
N GLU A 79 -22.31 -5.38 -9.36
CA GLU A 79 -22.86 -4.60 -8.23
C GLU A 79 -21.92 -4.60 -7.02
N LEU A 80 -21.29 -5.74 -6.74
CA LEU A 80 -20.26 -5.83 -5.71
C LEU A 80 -19.03 -4.97 -6.03
N VAL A 81 -18.58 -4.97 -7.29
CA VAL A 81 -17.48 -4.12 -7.75
C VAL A 81 -17.86 -2.64 -7.62
N ASN A 82 -19.03 -2.24 -8.12
CA ASN A 82 -19.52 -0.86 -8.00
C ASN A 82 -19.58 -0.40 -6.54
N GLN A 83 -20.19 -1.19 -5.66
CA GLN A 83 -20.28 -0.86 -4.24
C GLN A 83 -18.89 -0.73 -3.60
N THR A 84 -17.97 -1.65 -3.91
CA THR A 84 -16.61 -1.62 -3.36
C THR A 84 -15.88 -0.35 -3.80
N VAL A 85 -16.01 0.05 -5.08
CA VAL A 85 -15.39 1.28 -5.59
C VAL A 85 -15.95 2.52 -4.89
N GLU A 86 -17.28 2.60 -4.70
CA GLU A 86 -17.91 3.71 -3.98
C GLU A 86 -17.44 3.79 -2.51
N GLU A 87 -17.35 2.64 -1.82
CA GLU A 87 -16.86 2.59 -0.44
C GLU A 87 -15.39 3.01 -0.33
N VAL A 88 -14.53 2.53 -1.24
CA VAL A 88 -13.10 2.91 -1.26
C VAL A 88 -12.95 4.39 -1.56
N LYS A 89 -13.68 4.93 -2.54
CA LYS A 89 -13.67 6.36 -2.88
C LYS A 89 -14.18 7.22 -1.72
N ALA A 90 -15.19 6.79 -0.98
CA ALA A 90 -15.67 7.50 0.19
C ALA A 90 -14.66 7.52 1.36
N SER A 91 -13.72 6.57 1.39
CA SER A 91 -12.71 6.44 2.45
C SER A 91 -11.46 7.32 2.26
N MET A 92 -11.30 7.98 1.11
CA MET A 92 -10.12 8.79 0.78
C MET A 92 -10.46 9.99 -0.12
N SER A 93 -9.57 10.98 -0.16
CA SER A 93 -9.65 12.06 -1.14
C SER A 93 -8.86 11.69 -2.39
N LEU A 94 -9.48 11.77 -3.56
CA LEU A 94 -8.82 11.66 -4.86
C LEU A 94 -8.64 13.05 -5.50
N PRO A 95 -7.50 13.31 -6.18
CA PRO A 95 -6.32 12.46 -6.30
C PRO A 95 -5.57 12.31 -4.97
N ASN A 96 -4.96 11.14 -4.76
CA ASN A 96 -4.20 10.79 -3.55
C ASN A 96 -2.73 10.49 -3.91
N GLN A 97 -1.81 11.30 -3.42
CA GLN A 97 -0.38 11.06 -3.62
C GLN A 97 0.09 9.91 -2.71
N ILE A 98 0.49 8.79 -3.31
CA ILE A 98 0.90 7.57 -2.60
C ILE A 98 2.36 7.67 -2.16
N ASP A 99 3.20 8.24 -3.04
CA ASP A 99 4.62 8.50 -2.80
C ASP A 99 5.10 9.68 -3.67
N GLU A 100 6.42 9.95 -3.64
CA GLU A 100 7.03 11.06 -4.39
C GLU A 100 6.80 10.97 -5.91
N ALA A 101 6.59 9.77 -6.45
CA ALA A 101 6.53 9.51 -7.88
C ALA A 101 5.17 8.96 -8.36
N THR A 102 4.27 8.59 -7.47
CA THR A 102 3.03 7.87 -7.79
C THR A 102 1.82 8.56 -7.17
N THR A 103 0.86 8.94 -8.01
CA THR A 103 -0.43 9.52 -7.59
C THR A 103 -1.57 8.62 -8.04
N LEU A 104 -2.42 8.18 -7.11
CA LEU A 104 -3.69 7.55 -7.43
C LEU A 104 -4.70 8.63 -7.81
N VAL A 105 -5.11 8.68 -9.07
CA VAL A 105 -6.00 9.74 -9.58
C VAL A 105 -7.46 9.32 -9.64
N ASP A 106 -7.73 8.02 -9.82
CA ASP A 106 -9.10 7.50 -9.88
C ASP A 106 -9.16 6.00 -9.53
N ILE A 107 -10.37 5.52 -9.25
CA ILE A 107 -10.69 4.11 -9.11
C ILE A 107 -12.00 3.85 -9.87
N THR A 108 -12.00 2.95 -10.85
CA THR A 108 -13.20 2.61 -11.64
C THR A 108 -13.69 1.21 -11.36
N ALA A 109 -15.00 1.06 -11.44
CA ALA A 109 -15.67 -0.22 -11.42
C ALA A 109 -15.75 -0.77 -12.84
N GLU A 110 -15.06 -1.86 -13.11
CA GLU A 110 -15.17 -2.61 -14.35
C GLU A 110 -16.13 -3.79 -14.17
N SER A 111 -16.47 -4.49 -15.27
CA SER A 111 -17.49 -5.55 -15.24
C SER A 111 -17.23 -6.65 -14.19
N ASN A 112 -15.95 -7.00 -13.98
CA ASN A 112 -15.49 -8.02 -13.03
C ASN A 112 -14.19 -7.62 -12.30
N ALA A 113 -13.83 -6.33 -12.31
CA ALA A 113 -12.56 -5.88 -11.77
C ALA A 113 -12.66 -4.50 -11.11
N ILE A 114 -11.86 -4.29 -10.08
CA ILE A 114 -11.62 -2.96 -9.52
C ILE A 114 -10.36 -2.43 -10.17
N ARG A 115 -10.45 -1.29 -10.85
CA ARG A 115 -9.33 -0.69 -11.58
C ARG A 115 -8.85 0.59 -10.91
N TYR A 116 -7.60 0.57 -10.47
CA TYR A 116 -6.90 1.72 -9.93
C TYR A 116 -6.15 2.45 -11.05
N HIS A 117 -6.32 3.77 -11.13
CA HIS A 117 -5.67 4.62 -12.12
C HIS A 117 -4.60 5.46 -11.45
N TYR A 118 -3.35 5.25 -11.85
CA TYR A 118 -2.19 5.93 -11.33
C TYR A 118 -1.52 6.81 -12.38
N VAL A 119 -1.01 7.96 -11.94
CA VAL A 119 -0.07 8.78 -12.69
C VAL A 119 1.31 8.64 -12.07
N LEU A 120 2.31 8.35 -12.91
CA LEU A 120 3.72 8.31 -12.54
C LEU A 120 4.41 9.61 -12.96
N SER A 121 5.00 10.31 -12.00
CA SER A 121 5.73 11.56 -12.20
C SER A 121 7.21 11.35 -11.89
N SER A 122 8.10 11.90 -12.72
CA SER A 122 9.56 11.90 -12.50
C SER A 122 10.19 10.51 -12.33
N VAL A 123 9.67 9.49 -13.01
CA VAL A 123 10.21 8.12 -12.99
C VAL A 123 11.09 7.83 -14.21
N ASP A 124 12.17 7.08 -14.01
CA ASP A 124 12.90 6.43 -15.11
C ASP A 124 12.14 5.19 -15.55
N THR A 125 11.51 5.28 -16.72
CA THR A 125 10.67 4.20 -17.28
C THR A 125 11.47 3.16 -18.06
N SER A 126 12.79 3.32 -18.22
CA SER A 126 13.62 2.47 -19.10
C SER A 126 13.59 0.97 -18.74
N LYS A 127 13.32 0.64 -17.48
CA LYS A 127 13.18 -0.74 -16.97
C LYS A 127 11.76 -1.11 -16.60
N LEU A 128 10.83 -0.15 -16.73
CA LEU A 128 9.45 -0.35 -16.32
C LEU A 128 8.72 -1.13 -17.41
N THR A 129 8.15 -2.28 -17.01
CA THR A 129 7.34 -3.15 -17.86
C THR A 129 6.16 -3.67 -17.06
N ASN A 130 5.13 -4.18 -17.76
CA ASN A 130 4.00 -4.83 -17.08
C ASN A 130 4.46 -5.99 -16.20
N ASP A 131 5.43 -6.79 -16.65
CA ASP A 131 5.98 -7.91 -15.89
C ASP A 131 6.75 -7.45 -14.65
N TYR A 132 7.54 -6.37 -14.78
CA TYR A 132 8.23 -5.78 -13.63
C TYR A 132 7.23 -5.33 -12.57
N LEU A 133 6.18 -4.59 -12.97
CA LEU A 133 5.12 -4.14 -12.08
C LEU A 133 4.33 -5.31 -11.47
N LYS A 134 4.01 -6.32 -12.27
CA LYS A 134 3.34 -7.56 -11.82
C LYS A 134 4.13 -8.25 -10.71
N ASN A 135 5.44 -8.41 -10.91
CA ASN A 135 6.31 -9.04 -9.93
C ASN A 135 6.49 -8.18 -8.68
N TYR A 136 6.63 -6.86 -8.85
CA TYR A 136 6.78 -5.91 -7.74
C TYR A 136 5.55 -5.89 -6.84
N LEU A 137 4.35 -5.83 -7.41
CA LEU A 137 3.09 -5.73 -6.67
C LEU A 137 2.60 -7.08 -6.12
N GLY A 138 3.07 -8.19 -6.69
CA GLY A 138 2.51 -9.53 -6.43
C GLY A 138 2.45 -9.90 -4.96
N SER A 139 3.53 -9.69 -4.20
CA SER A 139 3.54 -10.00 -2.76
C SER A 139 2.50 -9.20 -2.00
N SER A 140 2.49 -7.87 -2.20
CA SER A 140 1.58 -6.96 -1.49
C SER A 140 0.10 -7.27 -1.77
N ILE A 141 -0.21 -7.68 -3.00
CA ILE A 141 -1.58 -8.05 -3.41
C ILE A 141 -1.98 -9.41 -2.85
N CYS A 142 -1.10 -10.41 -2.97
CA CYS A 142 -1.42 -11.77 -2.58
C CYS A 142 -1.39 -12.02 -1.07
N GLU A 143 -0.66 -11.20 -0.30
CA GLU A 143 -0.61 -11.24 1.16
C GLU A 143 -1.71 -10.39 1.83
N ASN A 144 -2.31 -9.45 1.11
CA ASN A 144 -3.42 -8.64 1.62
C ASN A 144 -4.71 -9.47 1.68
N LYS A 145 -5.28 -9.63 2.88
CA LYS A 145 -6.45 -10.48 3.12
C LYS A 145 -7.70 -10.04 2.37
N ASP A 146 -7.96 -8.73 2.33
CA ASP A 146 -9.16 -8.18 1.68
C ASP A 146 -9.06 -8.34 0.17
N THR A 147 -7.88 -8.06 -0.38
CA THR A 147 -7.56 -8.28 -1.79
C THR A 147 -7.72 -9.75 -2.15
N LYS A 148 -7.15 -10.65 -1.35
CA LYS A 148 -7.32 -12.11 -1.54
C LYS A 148 -8.78 -12.55 -1.46
N ASN A 149 -9.59 -11.94 -0.60
CA ASN A 149 -11.02 -12.21 -0.50
C ASN A 149 -11.78 -11.79 -1.77
N LEU A 150 -11.45 -10.63 -2.34
CA LEU A 150 -12.00 -10.16 -3.62
C LEU A 150 -11.60 -11.10 -4.77
N LEU A 151 -10.31 -11.45 -4.86
CA LEU A 151 -9.79 -12.39 -5.86
C LEU A 151 -10.48 -13.76 -5.76
N ASN A 152 -10.74 -14.26 -4.54
CA ASN A 152 -11.43 -15.53 -4.33
C ASN A 152 -12.90 -15.51 -4.76
N GLN A 153 -13.53 -14.33 -4.76
CA GLN A 153 -14.87 -14.10 -5.31
C GLN A 153 -14.86 -13.92 -6.83
N GLY A 154 -13.68 -13.96 -7.46
CA GLY A 154 -13.49 -13.79 -8.89
C GLY A 154 -13.72 -12.35 -9.34
N ILE A 155 -13.36 -11.38 -8.47
CA ILE A 155 -13.16 -9.98 -8.79
C ILE A 155 -11.67 -9.76 -8.99
N ASP A 156 -11.28 -9.27 -10.16
CA ASP A 156 -9.89 -9.03 -10.49
C ASP A 156 -9.44 -7.64 -9.98
N MET A 157 -8.13 -7.48 -9.77
CA MET A 157 -7.53 -6.23 -9.33
C MET A 157 -6.66 -5.68 -10.46
N GLU A 158 -7.03 -4.53 -10.99
CA GLU A 158 -6.39 -3.93 -12.15
C GLU A 158 -5.67 -2.64 -11.79
N TYR A 159 -4.48 -2.45 -12.33
CA TYR A 159 -3.60 -1.32 -12.08
C TYR A 159 -3.20 -0.71 -13.42
N SER A 160 -3.73 0.49 -13.69
CA SER A 160 -3.47 1.26 -14.91
C SER A 160 -2.56 2.43 -14.58
N TYR A 161 -1.36 2.44 -15.15
CA TYR A 161 -0.39 3.52 -14.95
C TYR A 161 -0.24 4.34 -16.23
N THR A 162 -0.26 5.65 -16.10
CA THR A 162 0.13 6.60 -17.16
C THR A 162 1.33 7.40 -16.71
N VAL A 163 2.28 7.64 -17.60
CA VAL A 163 3.48 8.43 -17.29
C VAL A 163 3.23 9.89 -17.64
N GLU A 164 3.48 10.79 -16.70
CA GLU A 164 3.30 12.23 -16.92
C GLU A 164 4.21 12.73 -18.05
N ASN A 165 3.66 13.59 -18.93
CA ASN A 165 4.35 14.12 -20.11
C ASN A 165 4.84 13.05 -21.11
N SER A 166 4.32 11.82 -21.04
CA SER A 166 4.62 10.72 -21.97
C SER A 166 3.33 10.04 -22.45
N ALA A 167 3.43 9.30 -23.56
CA ALA A 167 2.36 8.42 -24.04
C ALA A 167 2.45 7.00 -23.45
N GLU A 168 3.48 6.72 -22.65
CA GLU A 168 3.71 5.42 -22.03
C GLU A 168 2.58 5.06 -21.05
N LYS A 169 2.13 3.80 -21.16
CA LYS A 169 1.09 3.23 -20.31
C LYS A 169 1.48 1.83 -19.90
N TYR A 170 1.17 1.48 -18.66
CA TYR A 170 1.35 0.13 -18.14
C TYR A 170 0.05 -0.37 -17.58
N PHE A 171 -0.18 -1.67 -17.73
CA PHE A 171 -1.40 -2.29 -17.28
C PHE A 171 -1.11 -3.66 -16.70
N VAL A 172 -1.54 -3.88 -15.46
CA VAL A 172 -1.35 -5.13 -14.75
C VAL A 172 -2.68 -5.54 -14.13
N SER A 173 -3.06 -6.80 -14.32
CA SER A 173 -4.26 -7.37 -13.72
C SER A 173 -3.87 -8.55 -12.85
N PHE A 174 -4.44 -8.65 -11.64
CA PHE A 174 -4.30 -9.77 -10.72
C PHE A 174 -5.63 -10.49 -10.57
N THR A 175 -5.54 -11.81 -10.66
CA THR A 175 -6.63 -12.77 -10.59
C THR A 175 -6.36 -13.74 -9.43
N LYS A 176 -7.35 -14.56 -9.10
CA LYS A 176 -7.17 -15.68 -8.15
C LYS A 176 -5.96 -16.55 -8.46
N THR A 177 -5.65 -16.77 -9.75
CA THR A 177 -4.58 -17.68 -10.15
C THR A 177 -3.17 -17.15 -9.96
N ASP A 178 -3.02 -15.84 -9.73
CA ASP A 178 -1.72 -15.21 -9.50
C ASP A 178 -1.21 -15.40 -8.06
N CYS A 179 -2.10 -15.72 -7.11
CA CYS A 179 -1.79 -15.79 -5.67
C CYS A 179 -1.74 -17.22 -5.11
N LYS A 180 -1.16 -18.15 -5.88
CA LYS A 180 -1.07 -19.59 -5.54
C LYS A 180 0.00 -19.91 -4.53
#